data_AF-A0A7C7W5E0-F1
#
_entry.id   AF-A0A7C7W5E0-F1
#
_cell.length_a   1.000
_cell.length_b   1.000
_cell.length_c   1.000
_cell.angle_alpha   90.00
_cell.angle_beta   90.00
_cell.angle_gamma   90.00
#
_symmetry.space_group_name_H-M   'P 1'
#
loop_
_entity.id
_entity.type
_entity.pdbx_description
1 polymer ?
#
loop_
_entity_poly.entity_id
_entity_poly.type
_entity_poly.pdbx_seq_one_letter_code
_entity_poly.pdbx_strand_id
1 'polypeptide(L)'
;MMDTDLLQLALFDPADTTTGAMELFPEVWAATQGLSSPDLMVRRESLDRLIALDAVNLSPLVAYVVATRIFEPNLELRRRVVEVLGKVFLPHETGKLPPPEVRIHLRGYCMLIERRGVLNLLEVADAFPDAESYIAAILNACSRSGAILAAVMSDRKMPLNLRQQAINFIGQVGFLDAIPALEKLEERLEARMNGQKTMPFAPLSVADERSLLPGVQAALILLREP
;
A
#
# COMPACT_ATOMS: atom_id res chain seq x y z
N MET A 1 11.56 -55.35 -15.32
CA MET A 1 10.50 -54.35 -15.56
C MET A 1 9.65 -54.35 -14.29
N MET A 2 9.95 -53.44 -13.37
CA MET A 2 9.19 -53.24 -12.13
C MET A 2 8.63 -51.83 -12.23
N ASP A 3 7.31 -51.74 -12.38
CA ASP A 3 6.57 -50.49 -12.32
C ASP A 3 6.68 -49.94 -10.90
N THR A 4 7.38 -48.82 -10.76
CA THR A 4 7.29 -47.96 -9.59
C THR A 4 5.97 -47.20 -9.67
N ASP A 5 4.91 -47.80 -9.14
CA ASP A 5 3.67 -47.11 -8.80
C ASP A 5 4.00 -46.03 -7.77
N LEU A 6 4.12 -44.79 -8.24
CA LEU A 6 4.20 -43.61 -7.40
C LEU A 6 2.86 -43.48 -6.67
N LEU A 7 2.84 -43.92 -5.41
CA LEU A 7 1.81 -43.60 -4.43
C LEU A 7 1.67 -42.08 -4.34
N GLN A 8 0.79 -41.52 -5.17
CA GLN A 8 0.32 -40.17 -5.02
C GLN A 8 -0.47 -40.14 -3.72
N LEU A 9 0.14 -39.60 -2.66
CA LEU A 9 -0.55 -39.29 -1.41
C LEU A 9 -1.76 -38.43 -1.76
N ALA A 10 -2.96 -39.00 -1.67
CA ALA A 10 -4.19 -38.25 -1.74
C ALA A 10 -4.20 -37.30 -0.55
N LEU A 11 -3.81 -36.05 -0.79
CA LEU A 11 -3.68 -34.99 0.23
C LEU A 11 -5.03 -34.50 0.76
N PHE A 12 -6.15 -35.02 0.23
CA PHE A 12 -7.50 -34.56 0.54
C PHE A 12 -8.48 -35.73 0.63
N ASP A 13 -9.21 -35.81 1.74
CA ASP A 13 -10.36 -36.69 1.92
C ASP A 13 -11.62 -35.97 1.37
N PRO A 14 -12.26 -36.50 0.32
CA PRO A 14 -13.44 -35.86 -0.29
C PRO A 14 -14.68 -35.85 0.63
N ALA A 15 -14.64 -36.53 1.78
CA ALA A 15 -15.77 -36.59 2.70
C ALA A 15 -15.79 -35.46 3.75
N ASP A 16 -14.74 -34.64 3.84
CA ASP A 16 -14.58 -33.65 4.92
C ASP A 16 -14.37 -32.24 4.36
N THR A 17 -15.46 -31.50 4.12
CA THR A 17 -15.69 -30.16 4.71
C THR A 17 -16.89 -29.43 4.09
N THR A 18 -17.82 -29.11 4.98
CA THR A 18 -18.93 -28.18 4.83
C THR A 18 -18.41 -26.75 4.65
N THR A 19 -18.26 -26.27 3.42
CA THR A 19 -18.55 -24.89 2.94
C THR A 19 -18.12 -24.78 1.47
N GLY A 20 -19.04 -24.41 0.58
CA GLY A 20 -18.88 -24.43 -0.88
C GLY A 20 -17.92 -23.41 -1.48
N ALA A 21 -16.64 -23.43 -1.08
CA ALA A 21 -15.60 -22.50 -1.54
C ALA A 21 -14.25 -23.18 -1.89
N MET A 22 -14.23 -24.51 -2.11
CA MET A 22 -12.98 -25.28 -2.21
C MET A 22 -12.78 -26.03 -3.53
N GLU A 23 -13.14 -25.40 -4.66
CA GLU A 23 -12.49 -25.69 -5.95
C GLU A 23 -11.65 -24.47 -6.35
N LEU A 24 -10.49 -24.30 -5.71
CA LEU A 24 -9.48 -23.38 -6.21
C LEU A 24 -8.90 -24.00 -7.49
N PHE A 25 -9.49 -23.62 -8.62
CA PHE A 25 -9.16 -24.11 -9.97
C PHE A 25 -7.63 -24.16 -10.18
N PRO A 26 -7.10 -25.16 -10.92
CA PRO A 26 -5.69 -25.22 -11.32
C PRO A 26 -5.16 -23.89 -11.89
N GLU A 27 -6.06 -23.12 -12.49
CA GLU A 27 -5.80 -21.80 -13.03
C GLU A 27 -5.53 -20.70 -11.97
N VAL A 28 -6.27 -20.67 -10.85
CA VAL A 28 -6.01 -19.73 -9.74
C VAL A 28 -4.63 -20.02 -9.15
N TRP A 29 -4.30 -21.29 -8.99
CA TRP A 29 -3.00 -21.70 -8.46
C TRP A 29 -1.86 -21.38 -9.43
N ALA A 30 -2.02 -21.71 -10.72
CA ALA A 30 -1.04 -21.39 -11.75
C ALA A 30 -0.79 -19.87 -11.84
N ALA A 31 -1.83 -19.05 -11.81
CA ALA A 31 -1.70 -17.60 -11.79
C ALA A 31 -1.04 -17.10 -10.49
N THR A 32 -1.38 -17.67 -9.33
CA THR A 32 -0.73 -17.32 -8.06
C THR A 32 0.76 -17.64 -8.08
N GLN A 33 1.15 -18.77 -8.65
CA GLN A 33 2.57 -19.14 -8.84
C GLN A 33 3.26 -18.19 -9.82
N GLY A 34 2.60 -17.83 -10.92
CA GLY A 34 3.18 -16.94 -11.94
C GLY A 34 3.52 -15.54 -11.44
N LEU A 35 2.91 -15.06 -10.34
CA LEU A 35 3.33 -13.83 -9.63
C LEU A 35 4.76 -13.88 -9.09
N SER A 36 5.36 -15.07 -8.97
CA SER A 36 6.74 -15.27 -8.54
C SER A 36 7.75 -15.39 -9.70
N SER A 37 7.27 -15.38 -10.94
CA SER A 37 8.12 -15.51 -12.13
C SER A 37 9.17 -14.38 -12.18
N PRO A 38 10.41 -14.65 -12.64
CA PRO A 38 11.39 -13.60 -12.91
C PRO A 38 10.95 -12.70 -14.08
N ASP A 39 10.11 -13.19 -14.98
CA ASP A 39 9.60 -12.45 -16.13
C ASP A 39 8.43 -11.53 -15.74
N LEU A 40 8.59 -10.23 -16.03
CA LEU A 40 7.57 -9.20 -15.80
C LEU A 40 6.26 -9.51 -16.54
N MET A 41 6.33 -10.00 -17.77
CA MET A 41 5.13 -10.27 -18.58
C MET A 41 4.32 -11.40 -17.96
N VAL A 42 4.98 -12.47 -17.51
CA VAL A 42 4.32 -13.58 -16.80
C VAL A 42 3.67 -13.09 -15.50
N ARG A 43 4.36 -12.25 -14.71
CA ARG A 43 3.77 -11.70 -13.48
C ARG A 43 2.54 -10.83 -13.77
N ARG A 44 2.58 -10.03 -14.85
CA ARG A 44 1.46 -9.19 -15.27
C ARG A 44 0.26 -10.02 -15.70
N GLU A 45 0.45 -10.99 -16.59
CA GLU A 45 -0.62 -11.89 -17.05
C GLU A 45 -1.23 -12.69 -15.90
N SER A 46 -0.38 -13.11 -14.95
CA SER A 46 -0.79 -13.80 -13.75
C SER A 46 -1.69 -12.93 -12.86
N LEU A 47 -1.31 -11.67 -12.63
CA LEU A 47 -2.16 -10.74 -11.89
C LEU A 47 -3.49 -10.51 -12.62
N ASP A 48 -3.46 -10.38 -13.96
CA ASP A 48 -4.65 -10.18 -14.78
C ASP A 48 -5.62 -11.35 -14.67
N ARG A 49 -5.08 -12.57 -14.65
CA ARG A 49 -5.89 -13.76 -14.45
C ARG A 49 -6.52 -13.81 -13.07
N LEU A 50 -5.76 -13.47 -12.01
CA LEU A 50 -6.31 -13.43 -10.65
C LEU A 50 -7.41 -12.37 -10.49
N ILE A 51 -7.28 -11.23 -11.16
CA ILE A 51 -8.31 -10.19 -11.20
C ILE A 51 -9.55 -10.70 -11.94
N ALA A 52 -9.38 -11.31 -13.12
CA ALA A 52 -10.49 -11.82 -13.93
C ALA A 52 -11.29 -12.91 -13.22
N LEU A 53 -10.63 -13.69 -12.36
CA LEU A 53 -11.26 -14.75 -11.55
C LEU A 53 -11.80 -14.24 -10.21
N ASP A 54 -11.68 -12.94 -9.92
CA ASP A 54 -12.01 -12.33 -8.63
C ASP A 54 -11.32 -13.00 -7.42
N ALA A 55 -10.20 -13.68 -7.68
CA ALA A 55 -9.59 -14.61 -6.72
C ALA A 55 -9.07 -13.90 -5.46
N VAL A 56 -8.66 -12.64 -5.60
CA VAL A 56 -8.20 -11.81 -4.47
C VAL A 56 -9.34 -11.49 -3.51
N ASN A 57 -10.56 -11.30 -4.01
CA ASN A 57 -11.72 -11.01 -3.16
C ASN A 57 -12.31 -12.29 -2.55
N LEU A 58 -11.99 -13.46 -3.08
CA LEU A 58 -12.58 -14.74 -2.63
C LEU A 58 -11.64 -15.56 -1.75
N SER A 59 -10.31 -15.46 -1.92
CA SER A 59 -9.34 -16.29 -1.23
C SER A 59 -8.37 -15.48 -0.37
N PRO A 60 -8.37 -15.66 0.96
CA PRO A 60 -7.41 -15.00 1.85
C PRO A 60 -5.95 -15.31 1.50
N LEU A 61 -5.66 -16.52 1.02
CA LEU A 61 -4.32 -16.93 0.60
C LEU A 61 -3.87 -16.17 -0.66
N VAL A 62 -4.74 -16.07 -1.67
CA VAL A 62 -4.43 -15.32 -2.89
C VAL A 62 -4.22 -13.84 -2.56
N ALA A 63 -5.10 -13.25 -1.74
CA ALA A 63 -4.94 -11.87 -1.27
C ALA A 63 -3.60 -11.65 -0.56
N TYR A 64 -3.20 -12.58 0.33
CA TYR A 64 -1.91 -12.54 1.00
C TYR A 64 -0.74 -12.60 0.01
N VAL A 65 -0.76 -13.53 -0.96
CA VAL A 65 0.31 -13.65 -1.96
C VAL A 65 0.42 -12.38 -2.80
N VAL A 66 -0.70 -11.81 -3.24
CA VAL A 66 -0.73 -10.53 -3.96
C VAL A 66 -0.20 -9.39 -3.07
N ALA A 67 -0.48 -9.40 -1.77
CA ALA A 67 0.03 -8.41 -0.83
C ALA A 67 1.57 -8.42 -0.72
N THR A 68 2.21 -9.58 -0.86
CA THR A 68 3.67 -9.66 -0.95
C THR A 68 4.25 -8.93 -2.16
N ARG A 69 3.44 -8.67 -3.20
CA ARG A 69 3.83 -7.95 -4.43
C ARG A 69 3.79 -6.42 -4.28
N ILE A 70 3.52 -5.86 -3.10
CA ILE A 70 3.77 -4.41 -2.83
C ILE A 70 5.24 -4.05 -3.07
N PHE A 71 6.14 -5.04 -3.03
CA PHE A 71 7.56 -4.89 -3.35
C PHE A 71 7.91 -5.15 -4.82
N GLU A 72 6.91 -5.21 -5.71
CA GLU A 72 7.15 -5.39 -7.15
C GLU A 72 8.09 -4.30 -7.68
N PRO A 73 9.21 -4.65 -8.35
CA PRO A 73 10.16 -3.67 -8.87
C PRO A 73 9.57 -2.82 -10.00
N ASN A 74 8.70 -3.37 -10.83
CA ASN A 74 8.05 -2.60 -11.88
C ASN A 74 6.93 -1.71 -11.30
N LEU A 75 7.09 -0.39 -11.42
CA LEU A 75 6.19 0.58 -10.79
C LEU A 75 4.74 0.48 -11.31
N GLU A 76 4.56 0.21 -12.60
CA GLU A 76 3.23 0.03 -13.21
C GLU A 76 2.53 -1.23 -12.67
N LEU A 77 3.23 -2.36 -12.60
CA LEU A 77 2.67 -3.58 -12.01
C LEU A 77 2.42 -3.40 -10.50
N ARG A 78 3.29 -2.69 -9.78
CA ARG A 78 3.08 -2.34 -8.38
C ARG A 78 1.81 -1.50 -8.18
N ARG A 79 1.56 -0.51 -9.03
CA ARG A 79 0.30 0.27 -9.02
C ARG A 79 -0.90 -0.66 -9.09
N ARG A 80 -0.91 -1.60 -10.04
CA ARG A 80 -2.01 -2.56 -10.20
C ARG A 80 -2.19 -3.46 -8.98
N VAL A 81 -1.10 -3.90 -8.35
CA VAL A 81 -1.15 -4.63 -7.08
C VAL A 81 -1.81 -3.77 -5.99
N VAL A 82 -1.39 -2.51 -5.84
CA VAL A 82 -1.96 -1.57 -4.87
C VAL A 82 -3.47 -1.37 -5.10
N GLU A 83 -3.89 -1.19 -6.35
CA GLU A 83 -5.32 -1.04 -6.69
C GLU A 83 -6.14 -2.27 -6.28
N VAL A 84 -5.64 -3.45 -6.64
CA VAL A 84 -6.31 -4.72 -6.33
C VAL A 84 -6.45 -4.93 -4.83
N LEU A 85 -5.40 -4.63 -4.06
CA LEU A 85 -5.42 -4.73 -2.60
C LEU A 85 -6.27 -3.65 -1.94
N GLY A 86 -6.21 -2.41 -2.44
CA GLY A 86 -7.01 -1.31 -1.91
C GLY A 86 -8.50 -1.55 -2.11
N LYS A 87 -8.90 -2.12 -3.26
CA LYS A 87 -10.29 -2.55 -3.52
C LYS A 87 -10.80 -3.54 -2.47
N VAL A 88 -9.94 -4.32 -1.83
CA VAL A 88 -10.37 -5.24 -0.77
C VAL A 88 -10.95 -4.50 0.46
N PHE A 89 -10.47 -3.28 0.70
CA PHE A 89 -10.88 -2.45 1.83
C PHE A 89 -11.96 -1.41 1.47
N LEU A 90 -12.31 -1.28 0.20
CA LEU A 90 -13.29 -0.32 -0.29
C LEU A 90 -14.60 -1.05 -0.67
N PRO A 91 -15.77 -0.42 -0.48
CA PRO A 91 -17.02 -0.98 -0.97
C PRO A 91 -16.99 -1.14 -2.49
N HIS A 92 -17.49 -2.27 -3.00
CA HIS A 92 -17.76 -2.43 -4.43
C HIS A 92 -18.92 -1.53 -4.87
N GLU A 93 -19.18 -1.45 -6.18
CA GLU A 93 -20.30 -0.71 -6.76
C GLU A 93 -21.67 -1.09 -6.15
N THR A 94 -21.80 -2.31 -5.62
CA THR A 94 -23.00 -2.80 -4.92
C THR A 94 -23.10 -2.35 -3.46
N GLY A 95 -22.14 -1.56 -2.97
CA GLY A 95 -22.01 -1.13 -1.58
C GLY A 95 -21.51 -2.21 -0.62
N LYS A 96 -21.26 -3.43 -1.12
CA LYS A 96 -20.77 -4.55 -0.31
C LYS A 96 -19.25 -4.59 -0.30
N LEU A 97 -18.69 -4.91 0.86
CA LEU A 97 -17.27 -5.24 0.99
C LEU A 97 -17.04 -6.72 0.63
N PRO A 98 -15.82 -7.10 0.19
CA PRO A 98 -15.40 -8.51 0.09
C PRO A 98 -15.60 -9.27 1.40
N PRO A 99 -15.62 -10.60 1.42
CA PRO A 99 -15.75 -11.42 2.63
C PRO A 99 -14.81 -10.97 3.77
N PRO A 100 -15.30 -10.96 5.03
CA PRO A 100 -14.52 -10.49 6.17
C PRO A 100 -13.21 -11.27 6.37
N GLU A 101 -13.19 -12.56 6.04
CA GLU A 101 -12.02 -13.43 6.15
C GLU A 101 -10.85 -12.87 5.32
N VAL A 102 -11.11 -12.49 4.07
CA VAL A 102 -10.10 -11.89 3.19
C VAL A 102 -9.58 -10.58 3.78
N ARG A 103 -10.49 -9.71 4.24
CA ARG A 103 -10.12 -8.41 4.81
C ARG A 103 -9.31 -8.54 6.11
N ILE A 104 -9.65 -9.51 6.97
CA ILE A 104 -8.94 -9.77 8.23
C ILE A 104 -7.52 -10.25 7.94
N HIS A 105 -7.35 -11.21 7.03
CA HIS A 105 -6.04 -11.71 6.65
C HIS A 105 -5.18 -10.62 6.00
N LEU A 106 -5.75 -9.84 5.08
CA LEU A 106 -5.03 -8.74 4.44
C LEU A 106 -4.64 -7.65 5.45
N ARG A 107 -5.53 -7.31 6.39
CA ARG A 107 -5.20 -6.39 7.49
C ARG A 107 -4.03 -6.92 8.34
N GLY A 108 -4.02 -8.22 8.63
CA GLY A 108 -2.91 -8.86 9.33
C GLY A 108 -1.58 -8.68 8.59
N TYR A 109 -1.57 -8.82 7.26
CA TYR A 109 -0.39 -8.51 6.46
C TYR A 109 -0.04 -7.01 6.48
N CYS A 110 -1.03 -6.12 6.34
CA CYS A 110 -0.81 -4.68 6.37
C CYS A 110 -0.13 -4.21 7.66
N MET A 111 -0.40 -4.84 8.81
CA MET A 111 0.28 -4.55 10.07
C MET A 111 1.80 -4.84 10.04
N LEU A 112 2.25 -5.70 9.12
CA LEU A 112 3.65 -6.05 8.92
C LEU A 112 4.35 -5.15 7.89
N ILE A 113 3.63 -4.22 7.25
CA ILE A 113 4.24 -3.28 6.31
C ILE A 113 5.24 -2.40 7.05
N GLU A 114 6.51 -2.54 6.67
CA GLU A 114 7.61 -1.75 7.21
C GLU A 114 7.81 -0.44 6.43
N ARG A 115 8.78 0.37 6.86
CA ARG A 115 9.12 1.66 6.21
C ARG A 115 9.30 1.53 4.70
N ARG A 116 9.96 0.47 4.23
CA ARG A 116 10.15 0.24 2.78
C ARG A 116 8.84 0.02 2.04
N GLY A 117 7.89 -0.70 2.63
CA GLY A 117 6.58 -0.90 2.02
C GLY A 117 5.78 0.40 1.94
N VAL A 118 5.81 1.23 3.00
CA VAL A 118 5.21 2.57 2.95
C VAL A 118 5.86 3.44 1.87
N LEU A 119 7.19 3.44 1.76
CA LEU A 119 7.89 4.17 0.69
C LEU A 119 7.45 3.69 -0.71
N ASN A 120 7.33 2.38 -0.91
CA ASN A 120 6.84 1.83 -2.17
C ASN A 120 5.42 2.30 -2.52
N LEU A 121 4.54 2.47 -1.51
CA LEU A 121 3.20 3.03 -1.70
C LEU A 121 3.27 4.53 -2.06
N LEU A 122 4.12 5.30 -1.39
CA LEU A 122 4.31 6.73 -1.70
C LEU A 122 4.88 6.94 -3.11
N GLU A 123 5.77 6.06 -3.57
CA GLU A 123 6.27 6.06 -4.96
C GLU A 123 5.15 5.82 -5.97
N VAL A 124 4.18 4.95 -5.65
CA VAL A 124 3.00 4.74 -6.50
C VAL A 124 2.12 5.99 -6.50
N ALA A 125 1.86 6.61 -5.34
CA ALA A 125 1.06 7.84 -5.25
C ALA A 125 1.69 9.00 -6.03
N ASP A 126 3.02 9.10 -6.00
CA ASP A 126 3.76 10.15 -6.72
C ASP A 126 3.67 10.00 -8.23
N ALA A 127 3.77 8.77 -8.74
CA ALA A 127 3.69 8.49 -10.17
C ALA A 127 2.25 8.40 -10.69
N PHE A 128 1.30 8.01 -9.84
CA PHE A 128 -0.08 7.65 -10.20
C PHE A 128 -1.09 8.21 -9.20
N PRO A 129 -1.52 9.48 -9.38
CA PRO A 129 -2.47 10.12 -8.47
C PRO A 129 -3.84 9.43 -8.39
N ASP A 130 -4.24 8.70 -9.43
CA ASP A 130 -5.48 7.91 -9.46
C ASP A 130 -5.49 6.76 -8.44
N ALA A 131 -4.32 6.31 -7.97
CA ALA A 131 -4.19 5.25 -6.99
C ALA A 131 -4.38 5.72 -5.52
N GLU A 132 -4.54 7.02 -5.28
CA GLU A 132 -4.53 7.63 -3.94
C GLU A 132 -5.53 6.98 -2.98
N SER A 133 -6.79 6.79 -3.41
CA SER A 133 -7.84 6.20 -2.57
C SER A 133 -7.52 4.76 -2.14
N TYR A 134 -6.90 3.97 -3.03
CA TYR A 134 -6.47 2.60 -2.74
C TYR A 134 -5.32 2.58 -1.73
N ILE A 135 -4.37 3.50 -1.88
CA ILE A 135 -3.24 3.64 -0.96
C ILE A 135 -3.72 4.07 0.42
N ALA A 136 -4.61 5.07 0.50
CA ALA A 136 -5.21 5.53 1.74
C ALA A 136 -5.91 4.37 2.47
N ALA A 137 -6.66 3.53 1.75
CA ALA A 137 -7.31 2.35 2.32
C ALA A 137 -6.33 1.33 2.91
N ILE A 138 -5.20 1.08 2.22
CA ILE A 138 -4.13 0.18 2.71
C ILE A 138 -3.42 0.78 3.93
N LEU A 139 -3.08 2.07 3.89
CA LEU A 139 -2.43 2.76 5.00
C LEU A 139 -3.31 2.79 6.25
N ASN A 140 -4.62 3.01 6.08
CA ASN A 140 -5.61 2.95 7.17
C ASN A 140 -5.72 1.54 7.78
N ALA A 141 -5.44 0.49 7.00
CA ALA A 141 -5.36 -0.88 7.51
C ALA A 141 -4.04 -1.18 8.25
N CYS A 142 -3.03 -0.33 8.14
CA CYS A 142 -1.71 -0.51 8.74
C CYS A 142 -1.52 0.43 9.95
N SER A 143 -1.57 -0.15 11.16
CA SER A 143 -1.49 0.59 12.44
C SER A 143 -0.21 1.39 12.64
N ARG A 144 0.87 1.09 11.92
CA ARG A 144 2.17 1.76 12.04
C ARG A 144 2.38 2.87 11.00
N SER A 145 1.44 3.05 10.07
CA SER A 145 1.62 3.98 8.94
C SER A 145 1.82 5.41 9.41
N GLY A 146 1.03 5.90 10.37
CA GLY A 146 1.16 7.26 10.91
C GLY A 146 2.58 7.59 11.37
N ALA A 147 3.14 6.78 12.26
CA ALA A 147 4.52 6.93 12.74
C ALA A 147 5.57 6.85 11.61
N ILE A 148 5.39 5.94 10.63
CA ILE A 148 6.32 5.82 9.50
C ILE A 148 6.26 7.05 8.59
N LEU A 149 5.05 7.52 8.25
CA LEU A 149 4.84 8.71 7.43
C LEU A 149 5.41 9.95 8.14
N ALA A 150 5.20 10.07 9.45
CA ALA A 150 5.77 11.16 10.25
C ALA A 150 7.31 11.16 10.23
N ALA A 151 7.93 9.97 10.24
CA ALA A 151 9.38 9.83 10.07
C ALA A 151 9.83 10.22 8.65
N VAL A 152 9.09 9.81 7.61
CA VAL A 152 9.39 10.15 6.21
C VAL A 152 9.31 11.66 5.98
N MET A 153 8.23 12.33 6.40
CA MET A 153 8.09 13.78 6.19
C MET A 153 9.18 14.59 6.92
N SER A 154 9.69 14.08 8.04
CA SER A 154 10.70 14.74 8.87
C SER A 154 12.13 14.57 8.36
N ASP A 155 12.37 13.52 7.56
CA ASP A 155 13.70 13.14 7.07
C ASP A 155 14.13 13.98 5.88
N ARG A 156 15.09 14.89 6.09
CA ARG A 156 15.61 15.79 5.05
C ARG A 156 16.36 15.09 3.92
N LYS A 157 16.77 13.83 4.11
CA LYS A 157 17.40 13.04 3.05
C LYS A 157 16.37 12.43 2.12
N MET A 158 15.10 12.41 2.50
CA MET A 158 14.02 11.92 1.64
C MET A 158 13.72 12.91 0.52
N PRO A 159 13.47 12.41 -0.71
CA PRO A 159 12.99 13.22 -1.81
C PRO A 159 11.78 14.07 -1.42
N LEU A 160 11.76 15.33 -1.88
CA LEU A 160 10.74 16.32 -1.51
C LEU A 160 9.32 15.85 -1.83
N ASN A 161 9.14 15.23 -3.00
CA ASN A 161 7.89 14.64 -3.46
C ASN A 161 7.36 13.55 -2.50
N LEU A 162 8.22 12.63 -2.04
CA LEU A 162 7.79 11.60 -1.08
C LEU A 162 7.43 12.18 0.29
N ARG A 163 8.12 13.26 0.71
CA ARG A 163 7.76 13.99 1.94
C ARG A 163 6.41 14.67 1.80
N GLN A 164 6.11 15.25 0.63
CA GLN A 164 4.80 15.83 0.31
C GLN A 164 3.70 14.76 0.35
N GLN A 165 3.91 13.61 -0.28
CA GLN A 165 2.95 12.51 -0.25
C GLN A 165 2.72 11.99 1.19
N ALA A 166 3.78 11.92 2.00
CA ALA A 166 3.63 11.52 3.40
C ALA A 166 2.74 12.49 4.20
N ILE A 167 2.90 13.80 3.99
CA ILE A 167 2.06 14.83 4.62
C ILE A 167 0.60 14.71 4.15
N ASN A 168 0.39 14.52 2.85
CA ASN A 168 -0.95 14.37 2.27
C ASN A 168 -1.68 13.17 2.89
N PHE A 169 -1.05 11.99 2.94
CA PHE A 169 -1.67 10.80 3.53
C PHE A 169 -1.84 10.88 5.05
N ILE A 170 -0.98 11.62 5.77
CA ILE A 170 -1.19 11.89 7.20
C ILE A 170 -2.54 12.59 7.42
N GLY A 171 -2.79 13.67 6.67
CA GLY A 171 -4.05 14.41 6.76
C GLY A 171 -5.25 13.59 6.27
N GLN A 172 -5.13 12.97 5.09
CA GLN A 172 -6.23 12.24 4.46
C GLN A 172 -6.69 11.01 5.23
N VAL A 173 -5.76 10.23 5.80
CA VAL A 173 -6.09 9.02 6.56
C VAL A 173 -6.50 9.35 8.00
N GLY A 174 -6.06 10.49 8.54
CA GLY A 174 -6.41 10.90 9.91
C GLY A 174 -5.43 10.41 10.98
N PHE A 175 -4.12 10.38 10.68
CA PHE A 175 -3.10 9.93 11.64
C PHE A 175 -2.81 11.00 12.72
N LEU A 176 -3.64 11.02 13.77
CA LEU A 176 -3.58 11.99 14.87
C LEU A 176 -2.24 11.96 15.64
N ASP A 177 -1.58 10.79 15.69
CA ASP A 177 -0.27 10.62 16.34
C ASP A 177 0.86 11.39 15.64
N ALA A 178 0.64 11.82 14.39
CA ALA A 178 1.60 12.61 13.62
C ALA A 178 1.49 14.13 13.85
N ILE A 179 0.45 14.62 14.56
CA ILE A 179 0.23 16.07 14.79
C ILE A 179 1.47 16.76 15.39
N PRO A 180 2.11 16.26 16.47
CA PRO A 180 3.26 16.95 17.05
C PRO A 180 4.45 17.07 16.09
N ALA A 181 4.61 16.09 15.20
CA ALA A 181 5.65 16.11 14.19
C ALA A 181 5.35 17.10 13.06
N LEU A 182 4.07 17.27 12.69
CA LEU A 182 3.61 18.29 11.74
C LEU A 182 3.80 19.70 12.29
N GLU A 183 3.40 19.96 13.54
CA GLU A 183 3.57 21.26 14.20
C GLU A 183 5.04 21.67 14.26
N LYS A 184 5.92 20.75 14.68
CA LYS A 184 7.36 21.00 14.70
C LYS A 184 7.93 21.27 13.30
N LEU A 185 7.37 20.64 12.26
CA LEU A 185 7.76 20.88 10.88
C LEU A 185 7.30 22.26 10.42
N GLU A 186 6.06 22.65 10.71
CA GLU A 186 5.47 23.97 10.45
C GLU A 186 6.32 25.09 11.06
N GLU A 187 6.51 25.08 12.39
CA GLU A 187 7.30 26.10 13.11
C GLU A 187 8.69 26.29 12.50
N ARG A 188 9.34 25.17 12.13
CA ARG A 188 10.67 25.17 11.53
C ARG A 188 10.68 25.80 10.14
N LEU A 189 9.66 25.51 9.32
CA LEU A 189 9.54 26.06 7.97
C LEU A 189 9.24 27.56 8.03
N GLU A 190 8.34 27.99 8.93
CA GLU A 190 8.02 29.40 9.14
C GLU A 190 9.21 30.21 9.65
N ALA A 191 9.91 29.70 10.67
CA ALA A 191 11.13 30.34 11.20
C ALA A 191 12.18 30.54 10.10
N ARG A 192 12.32 29.56 9.20
CA ARG A 192 13.24 29.65 8.06
C ARG A 192 12.78 30.67 7.02
N MET A 193 11.48 30.73 6.71
CA MET A 193 10.93 31.71 5.79
C MET A 193 11.14 33.14 6.31
N ASN A 194 10.90 33.36 7.61
CA ASN A 194 11.10 34.66 8.24
C ASN A 194 12.59 35.03 8.31
N GLY A 195 13.48 34.09 8.65
CA GLY A 195 14.92 34.32 8.67
C GLY A 195 15.54 34.59 7.28
N GLN A 196 15.04 33.93 6.23
CA GLN A 196 15.51 34.15 4.85
C GLN A 196 15.01 35.49 4.27
N LYS A 197 13.81 35.97 4.65
CA LYS A 197 13.35 37.33 4.30
C LYS A 197 14.31 38.41 4.83
N THR A 198 14.99 38.14 5.94
CA THR A 198 15.98 39.04 6.55
C THR A 198 17.37 38.96 5.92
N MET A 199 17.68 37.89 5.16
CA MET A 199 18.99 37.67 4.53
C MET A 199 18.86 37.26 3.05
N PRO A 200 18.64 38.22 2.12
CA PRO A 200 18.34 37.95 0.71
C PRO A 200 19.48 37.29 -0.10
N PHE A 201 20.68 37.20 0.47
CA PHE A 201 21.87 36.63 -0.18
C PHE A 201 22.17 35.18 0.22
N ALA A 202 21.35 34.58 1.10
CA ALA A 202 21.54 33.18 1.49
C ALA A 202 21.18 32.25 0.31
N PRO A 203 22.01 31.22 0.01
CA PRO A 203 21.72 30.29 -1.08
C PRO A 203 20.36 29.62 -0.87
N LEU A 204 19.57 29.56 -1.95
CA LEU A 204 18.32 28.81 -2.00
C LEU A 204 18.61 27.36 -1.58
N SER A 205 17.90 26.84 -0.59
CA SER A 205 18.19 25.52 -0.07
C SER A 205 17.94 24.43 -1.10
N VAL A 206 18.72 23.35 -1.01
CA VAL A 206 18.58 22.10 -1.76
C VAL A 206 17.13 21.62 -1.67
N ALA A 207 16.39 21.75 -2.79
CA ALA A 207 14.94 21.65 -2.91
C ALA A 207 14.18 22.66 -2.04
N ASP A 208 13.23 23.39 -2.63
CA ASP A 208 12.48 24.43 -1.93
C ASP A 208 11.50 23.81 -0.92
N GLU A 209 11.99 23.43 0.26
CA GLU A 209 11.18 22.85 1.36
C GLU A 209 10.01 23.76 1.77
N ARG A 210 10.02 25.03 1.36
CA ARG A 210 8.87 25.95 1.53
C ARG A 210 7.61 25.42 0.85
N SER A 211 7.74 24.60 -0.20
CA SER A 211 6.61 23.96 -0.86
C SER A 211 5.85 22.99 0.05
N LEU A 212 6.46 22.50 1.13
CA LEU A 212 5.80 21.60 2.07
C LEU A 212 4.81 22.32 2.98
N LEU A 213 5.01 23.62 3.24
CA LEU A 213 4.26 24.36 4.26
C LEU A 213 2.73 24.36 4.00
N PRO A 214 2.23 24.61 2.77
CA PRO A 214 0.79 24.53 2.49
C PRO A 214 0.22 23.13 2.77
N GLY A 215 0.97 22.08 2.45
CA GLY A 215 0.56 20.70 2.72
C GLY A 215 0.50 20.41 4.22
N VAL A 216 1.48 20.88 4.99
CA VAL A 216 1.51 20.70 6.46
C VAL A 216 0.30 21.38 7.10
N GLN A 217 0.00 22.61 6.68
CA GLN A 217 -1.15 23.38 7.16
C GLN A 217 -2.47 22.68 6.81
N ALA A 218 -2.64 22.23 5.56
CA ALA A 218 -3.82 21.49 5.15
C ALA A 218 -4.00 20.20 5.96
N ALA A 219 -2.93 19.44 6.19
CA ALA A 219 -2.97 18.23 7.01
C ALA A 219 -3.35 18.53 8.48
N LEU A 220 -2.79 19.59 9.07
CA LEU A 220 -3.12 20.00 10.44
C LEU A 220 -4.58 20.44 10.58
N ILE A 221 -5.13 21.16 9.58
CA ILE A 221 -6.55 21.53 9.55
C ILE A 221 -7.42 20.28 9.56
N LEU A 222 -7.18 19.35 8.63
CA LEU A 222 -7.94 18.09 8.53
C LEU A 222 -7.90 17.27 9.83
N LEU A 223 -6.77 17.26 10.53
CA LEU A 223 -6.62 16.48 11.77
C LEU A 223 -7.24 17.15 13.00
N ARG A 224 -7.37 18.48 13.01
CA ARG A 224 -7.94 19.26 14.12
C ARG A 224 -9.45 19.46 13.98
N GLU A 225 -9.95 19.44 12.74
CA GLU A 225 -11.37 19.57 12.40
C GLU A 225 -11.87 18.31 11.66
N PRO A 226 -11.90 17.14 12.34
CA PRO A 226 -12.28 15.87 11.72
C PRO A 226 -13.75 15.79 11.30
#